data_AF-A0A831V1T3-F1
#
_entry.id   AF-A0A831V1T3-F1
#
_cell.length_a   1.000
_cell.length_b   1.000
_cell.length_c   1.000
_cell.angle_alpha   90.00
_cell.angle_beta   90.00
_cell.angle_gamma   90.00
#
_symmetry.space_group_name_H-M   'P 1'
#
loop_
_entity.id
_entity.type
_entity.pdbx_description
1 polymer ?
#
loop_
_entity_poly.entity_id
_entity_poly.type
_entity_poly.pdbx_seq_one_letter_code
_entity_poly.pdbx_strand_id
1 'polypeptide(L)'
;MELELIAYKYGKYLGGIYIDRVIDALRRDSAHEAVKRILGIDQVDAGDDRSAECLRARAFLEYYRSELARLRGLYGELRSGGVSPSDLAALAGRIREARRLAKFYRDLSRGCSPQVSDINGQR
;
A
#
# COMPACT_ATOMS: atom_id res chain seq x y z
N MET A 1 23.26 -22.54 -13.15
CA MET A 1 24.63 -22.73 -12.61
C MET A 1 25.33 -21.41 -12.26
N GLU A 2 25.08 -20.28 -12.96
CA GLU A 2 25.65 -18.97 -12.53
C GLU A 2 24.96 -18.36 -11.29
N LEU A 3 23.63 -18.50 -11.18
CA LEU A 3 22.85 -17.90 -10.09
C LEU A 3 23.14 -18.52 -8.70
N GLU A 4 23.34 -19.83 -8.62
CA GLU A 4 23.72 -20.51 -7.37
C GLU A 4 25.08 -20.00 -6.85
N LEU A 5 26.01 -19.72 -7.77
CA LEU A 5 27.36 -19.26 -7.44
C LEU A 5 27.35 -17.81 -6.95
N ILE A 6 26.50 -16.97 -7.55
CA ILE A 6 26.22 -15.60 -7.08
C ILE A 6 25.57 -15.64 -5.69
N ALA A 7 24.56 -16.50 -5.48
CA ALA A 7 23.88 -16.64 -4.20
C ALA A 7 24.83 -17.08 -3.08
N TYR A 8 25.70 -18.06 -3.32
CA TYR A 8 26.72 -18.46 -2.34
C TYR A 8 27.72 -17.35 -2.05
N LYS A 9 28.20 -16.65 -3.10
CA LYS A 9 29.26 -15.64 -2.96
C LYS A 9 28.80 -14.40 -2.21
N TYR A 10 27.56 -13.96 -2.47
CA TYR A 10 27.02 -12.72 -1.92
C TYR A 10 26.00 -12.92 -0.79
N GLY A 11 25.52 -14.13 -0.56
CA GLY A 11 24.48 -14.40 0.44
C GLY A 11 24.89 -14.05 1.87
N LYS A 12 26.18 -14.11 2.20
CA LYS A 12 26.71 -13.67 3.52
C LYS A 12 26.45 -12.18 3.82
N TYR A 13 26.17 -11.37 2.79
CA TYR A 13 25.86 -9.95 2.92
C TYR A 13 24.35 -9.66 2.96
N LEU A 14 23.50 -10.66 2.69
CA LEU A 14 22.05 -10.51 2.59
C LEU A 14 21.35 -10.77 3.94
N GLY A 15 21.87 -10.20 5.03
CA GLY A 15 21.48 -10.49 6.42
C GLY A 15 20.00 -10.84 6.61
N GLY A 16 19.75 -12.07 7.10
CA GLY A 16 18.40 -12.61 7.31
C GLY A 16 17.91 -13.59 6.23
N ILE A 17 18.59 -13.70 5.09
CA ILE A 17 18.24 -14.66 4.03
C ILE A 17 18.99 -15.99 4.21
N TYR A 18 18.23 -17.08 4.32
CA TYR A 18 18.77 -18.44 4.46
C TYR A 18 19.19 -18.99 3.08
N ILE A 19 20.48 -18.89 2.75
CA ILE A 19 21.04 -19.21 1.43
C ILE A 19 20.67 -20.63 0.97
N ASP A 20 20.67 -21.61 1.86
CA ASP A 20 20.34 -22.99 1.48
C ASP A 20 18.89 -23.12 0.98
N ARG A 21 17.95 -22.34 1.55
CA ARG A 21 16.56 -22.28 1.05
C ARG A 21 16.45 -21.61 -0.31
N VAL A 22 17.31 -20.61 -0.57
CA VAL A 22 17.39 -19.91 -1.86
C VAL A 22 17.85 -20.87 -2.95
N ILE A 23 18.85 -21.68 -2.66
CA ILE A 23 19.40 -22.67 -3.61
C ILE A 23 18.40 -23.80 -3.86
N ASP A 24 17.75 -24.30 -2.81
CA ASP A 24 16.70 -25.31 -2.95
C ASP A 24 15.52 -24.81 -3.77
N ALA A 25 15.14 -23.53 -3.63
CA ALA A 25 14.11 -22.90 -4.46
C ALA A 25 14.56 -22.78 -5.93
N LEU A 26 15.79 -22.33 -6.18
CA LEU A 26 16.36 -22.21 -7.53
C LEU A 26 16.50 -23.56 -8.26
N ARG A 27 16.60 -24.68 -7.52
CA ARG A 27 16.66 -26.03 -8.08
C ARG A 27 15.30 -26.64 -8.41
N ARG A 28 14.25 -26.24 -7.70
CA ARG A 28 12.89 -26.82 -7.85
C ARG A 28 12.05 -26.07 -8.87
N ASP A 29 12.21 -24.76 -8.97
CA ASP A 29 11.41 -23.91 -9.83
C ASP A 29 12.22 -23.37 -11.02
N SER A 30 11.56 -22.94 -12.10
CA SER A 30 12.25 -22.14 -13.11
C SER A 30 12.85 -20.91 -12.42
N ALA A 31 14.08 -20.54 -12.78
CA ALA A 31 14.89 -19.55 -12.05
C ALA A 31 14.14 -18.21 -11.80
N HIS A 32 13.17 -17.88 -12.64
CA HIS A 32 12.32 -16.70 -12.50
C HIS A 32 11.34 -16.79 -11.31
N GLU A 33 10.70 -17.93 -11.11
CA GLU A 33 9.72 -18.14 -10.03
C GLU A 33 10.40 -18.30 -8.66
N ALA A 34 11.57 -18.93 -8.64
CA ALA A 34 12.39 -19.00 -7.44
C ALA A 34 12.79 -17.61 -6.93
N VAL A 35 13.27 -16.74 -7.83
CA VAL A 35 13.71 -15.37 -7.48
C VAL A 35 12.54 -14.55 -6.92
N LYS A 36 11.34 -14.67 -7.49
CA LYS A 36 10.12 -13.99 -6.97
C LYS A 36 9.83 -14.39 -5.53
N ARG A 37 9.81 -15.69 -5.24
CA ARG A 37 9.53 -16.23 -3.90
C ARG A 37 10.61 -15.82 -2.89
N ILE A 38 11.88 -15.87 -3.28
CA ILE A 38 13.02 -15.48 -2.43
C ILE A 38 12.97 -13.99 -2.05
N LEU A 39 12.56 -13.14 -2.99
CA LEU A 39 12.46 -11.70 -2.76
C LEU A 39 11.16 -11.30 -2.03
N GLY A 40 10.31 -12.27 -1.64
CA GLY A 40 9.01 -11.99 -1.03
C GLY A 40 8.05 -11.29 -2.00
N ILE A 41 8.34 -11.35 -3.30
CA ILE A 41 7.44 -10.95 -4.38
C ILE A 41 6.60 -12.19 -4.69
N ASP A 42 5.93 -12.72 -3.69
CA ASP A 42 4.73 -13.51 -3.98
C ASP A 42 3.80 -12.50 -4.64
N GLN A 43 3.71 -12.58 -5.96
CA GLN A 43 2.62 -11.93 -6.66
C GLN A 43 1.37 -12.56 -6.07
N VAL A 44 0.77 -11.86 -5.09
CA VAL A 44 -0.67 -11.87 -4.88
C VAL A 44 -1.23 -11.89 -6.27
N ASP A 45 -1.90 -12.99 -6.61
CA ASP A 45 -2.51 -13.20 -7.92
C ASP A 45 -3.00 -11.85 -8.42
N ALA A 46 -2.53 -11.45 -9.61
CA ALA A 46 -3.15 -10.37 -10.38
C ALA A 46 -4.55 -10.81 -10.88
N GLY A 47 -5.29 -11.52 -10.03
CA GLY A 47 -6.70 -11.80 -10.12
C GLY A 47 -7.44 -10.60 -9.57
N ASP A 48 -7.87 -9.76 -10.50
CA ASP A 48 -8.68 -8.55 -10.32
C ASP A 48 -7.90 -7.33 -9.81
N ASP A 49 -7.12 -6.70 -10.70
CA ASP A 49 -6.50 -5.36 -10.53
C ASP A 49 -7.47 -4.36 -9.87
N ARG A 50 -8.76 -4.51 -10.16
CA ARG A 50 -9.84 -3.71 -9.58
C ARG A 50 -9.95 -3.88 -8.07
N SER A 51 -9.77 -5.09 -7.53
CA SER A 51 -9.82 -5.37 -6.09
C SER A 51 -8.66 -4.68 -5.34
N ALA A 52 -7.46 -4.69 -5.91
CA ALA A 52 -6.27 -4.04 -5.35
C ALA A 52 -6.37 -2.51 -5.42
N GLU A 53 -6.92 -1.97 -6.51
CA GLU A 53 -7.23 -0.54 -6.63
C GLU A 53 -8.31 -0.11 -5.62
N CYS A 54 -9.32 -0.93 -5.40
CA CYS A 54 -10.36 -0.69 -4.40
C CYS A 54 -9.84 -0.70 -2.97
N LEU A 55 -8.94 -1.62 -2.62
CA LEU A 55 -8.27 -1.64 -1.33
C LEU A 55 -7.41 -0.40 -1.13
N ARG A 56 -6.61 -0.01 -2.14
CA ARG A 56 -5.83 1.23 -2.13
C ARG A 56 -6.73 2.45 -1.94
N ALA A 57 -7.84 2.54 -2.67
CA ALA A 57 -8.78 3.64 -2.58
C ALA A 57 -9.38 3.78 -1.17
N ARG A 58 -9.73 2.66 -0.53
CA ARG A 58 -10.22 2.64 0.86
C ARG A 58 -9.16 3.12 1.84
N ALA A 59 -7.92 2.63 1.73
CA ALA A 59 -6.81 3.05 2.58
C ALA A 59 -6.54 4.56 2.45
N PHE A 60 -6.51 5.10 1.22
CA PHE A 60 -6.35 6.53 1.00
C PHE A 60 -7.53 7.35 1.53
N LEU A 61 -8.76 6.87 1.36
CA LEU A 61 -9.94 7.53 1.92
C LEU A 61 -9.85 7.66 3.44
N GLU A 62 -9.46 6.60 4.14
CA GLU A 62 -9.27 6.61 5.59
C GLU A 62 -8.15 7.57 6.01
N TYR A 63 -7.02 7.51 5.31
CA TYR A 63 -5.90 8.44 5.54
C TYR A 63 -6.35 9.91 5.42
N TYR A 64 -7.00 10.30 4.32
CA TYR A 64 -7.41 11.69 4.12
C TYR A 64 -8.53 12.12 5.08
N ARG A 65 -9.36 11.18 5.57
CA ARG A 65 -10.33 11.47 6.65
C ARG A 65 -9.62 11.79 7.97
N SER A 66 -8.65 10.96 8.35
CA SER A 66 -7.84 11.18 9.56
C SER A 66 -7.05 12.49 9.48
N GLU A 67 -6.37 12.71 8.35
CA GLU A 67 -5.61 13.95 8.12
C GLU A 67 -6.51 15.18 8.15
N LEU A 68 -7.72 15.11 7.59
CA LEU A 68 -8.66 16.23 7.63
C LEU A 68 -9.17 16.53 9.05
N ALA A 69 -9.37 15.51 9.89
CA ALA A 69 -9.70 15.70 11.30
C ALA A 69 -8.53 16.37 12.05
N ARG A 70 -7.30 15.90 11.82
CA ARG A 70 -6.08 16.46 12.40
C ARG A 70 -5.88 17.93 12.01
N LEU A 71 -6.00 18.25 10.73
CA LEU A 71 -5.82 19.62 10.23
C LEU A 71 -6.90 20.57 10.75
N ARG A 72 -8.14 20.10 10.93
CA ARG A 72 -9.21 20.88 11.56
C ARG A 72 -8.95 21.14 13.04
N GLY A 73 -8.46 20.14 13.77
CA GLY A 73 -8.02 20.29 15.16
C GLY A 73 -6.95 21.37 15.28
N LEU A 74 -5.87 21.24 14.50
CA LEU A 74 -4.78 22.21 14.44
C LEU A 74 -5.27 23.63 14.10
N TYR A 75 -6.17 23.76 13.12
CA TYR A 75 -6.76 25.06 12.76
C TYR A 75 -7.55 25.67 13.91
N GLY A 76 -8.31 24.85 14.64
CA GLY A 76 -9.06 25.28 15.82
C GLY A 76 -8.15 25.75 16.95
N GLU A 77 -7.12 24.96 17.27
CA GLU A 77 -6.11 25.29 18.28
C GLU A 77 -5.40 26.61 17.97
N LEU A 78 -4.86 26.77 16.76
CA LEU A 78 -4.15 27.98 16.36
C LEU A 78 -5.05 29.22 16.35
N ARG A 79 -6.30 29.07 15.87
CA ARG A 79 -7.27 30.16 15.89
C ARG A 79 -7.63 30.56 17.31
N SER A 80 -7.79 29.59 18.21
CA SER A 80 -8.06 29.85 19.64
C SER A 80 -6.86 30.47 20.36
N GLY A 81 -5.64 30.17 19.89
CA GLY A 81 -4.39 30.79 20.34
C GLY A 81 -4.12 32.19 19.79
N GLY A 82 -5.09 32.78 19.06
CA GLY A 82 -4.99 34.16 18.56
C GLY A 82 -4.28 34.33 17.23
N VAL A 83 -3.95 33.25 16.51
CA VAL A 83 -3.36 33.34 15.17
C VAL A 83 -4.38 33.88 14.17
N SER A 84 -3.95 34.84 13.35
CA SER A 84 -4.83 35.50 12.39
C SER A 84 -5.29 34.52 11.29
N PRO A 85 -6.52 34.66 10.76
CA PRO A 85 -6.99 33.82 9.66
C PRO A 85 -6.14 33.94 8.38
N SER A 86 -5.47 35.08 8.16
CA SER A 86 -4.53 35.28 7.05
C SER A 86 -3.32 34.36 7.14
N ASP A 87 -2.76 34.19 8.33
CA ASP A 87 -1.60 33.32 8.55
C ASP A 87 -1.99 31.83 8.42
N LEU A 88 -3.26 31.51 8.66
CA LEU A 88 -3.81 30.17 8.49
C LEU A 88 -4.24 29.85 7.04
N ALA A 89 -4.04 30.76 6.08
CA ALA A 89 -4.50 30.57 4.70
C ALA A 89 -3.91 29.31 4.05
N ALA A 90 -2.62 29.03 4.29
CA ALA A 90 -1.96 27.81 3.81
C ALA A 90 -2.58 26.54 4.42
N LEU A 91 -2.87 26.57 5.73
CA LEU A 91 -3.53 25.47 6.42
C LEU A 91 -4.97 25.25 5.91
N ALA A 92 -5.70 26.33 5.67
CA ALA A 92 -7.03 26.28 5.06
C ALA A 92 -6.99 25.74 3.62
N GLY A 93 -5.91 25.99 2.87
CA GLY A 93 -5.63 25.39 1.57
C GLY A 93 -5.48 23.88 1.68
N ARG A 94 -4.64 23.40 2.60
CA ARG A 94 -4.44 21.96 2.86
C ARG A 94 -5.72 21.26 3.30
N ILE A 95 -6.55 21.90 4.13
CA ILE A 95 -7.87 21.34 4.53
C ILE A 95 -8.78 21.18 3.30
N ARG A 96 -8.79 22.16 2.39
CA ARG A 96 -9.57 22.08 1.14
C ARG A 96 -9.06 20.97 0.23
N GLU A 97 -7.75 20.82 0.11
CA GLU A 97 -7.13 19.78 -0.69
C GLU A 97 -7.40 18.37 -0.13
N ALA A 98 -7.16 18.15 1.16
CA ALA A 98 -7.49 16.89 1.83
C ALA A 98 -8.98 16.54 1.68
N ARG A 99 -9.87 17.55 1.73
CA ARG A 99 -11.31 17.35 1.47
C ARG A 99 -11.58 16.92 0.03
N ARG A 100 -10.91 17.54 -0.95
CA ARG A 100 -11.03 17.19 -2.38
C ARG A 100 -10.56 15.76 -2.62
N LEU A 101 -9.42 15.38 -2.06
CA LEU A 101 -8.86 14.03 -2.18
C LEU A 101 -9.75 12.98 -1.48
N ALA A 102 -10.23 13.26 -0.27
CA ALA A 102 -11.19 12.38 0.40
C ALA A 102 -12.50 12.21 -0.39
N LYS A 103 -12.96 13.23 -1.11
CA LYS A 103 -14.11 13.10 -2.01
C LYS A 103 -13.77 12.21 -3.22
N PHE A 104 -12.64 12.45 -3.86
CA PHE A 104 -12.16 11.67 -5.00
C PHE A 104 -12.07 10.18 -4.68
N TYR A 105 -11.36 9.81 -3.60
CA TYR A 105 -11.22 8.40 -3.22
C TYR A 105 -12.53 7.78 -2.74
N ARG A 106 -13.46 8.58 -2.18
CA ARG A 106 -14.82 8.10 -1.88
C ARG A 106 -15.57 7.73 -3.15
N ASP A 107 -15.54 8.60 -4.15
CA ASP A 107 -16.22 8.34 -5.42
C ASP A 107 -15.59 7.14 -6.15
N LEU A 108 -14.26 6.99 -6.08
CA LEU A 108 -13.56 5.81 -6.59
C LEU A 108 -13.96 4.52 -5.84
N SER A 109 -14.07 4.58 -4.51
CA SER A 109 -14.49 3.45 -3.67
C SER A 109 -15.97 3.06 -3.84
N ARG A 110 -16.82 3.94 -4.38
CA ARG A 110 -18.24 3.62 -4.67
C ARG A 110 -18.38 2.67 -5.85
N GLY A 111 -17.44 2.68 -6.80
CA GLY A 111 -17.37 1.73 -7.91
C GLY A 111 -16.86 0.34 -7.49
N CYS A 112 -16.46 0.19 -6.23
CA CYS A 112 -15.97 -1.04 -5.63
C CYS A 112 -17.11 -1.77 -4.91
N SER A 113 -18.05 -2.32 -5.67
CA SER A 113 -18.99 -3.30 -5.12
C SER A 113 -18.22 -4.50 -4.60
N PRO A 114 -18.54 -5.05 -3.42
CA PRO A 114 -18.09 -6.39 -3.09
C PRO A 114 -18.81 -7.33 -4.04
N GLN A 115 -18.09 -7.90 -5.01
CA GLN A 115 -18.60 -9.09 -5.69
C GLN A 115 -18.56 -10.22 -4.65
N VAL A 116 -19.60 -10.31 -3.84
CA VAL A 116 -19.90 -11.47 -3.01
C VAL A 116 -20.44 -12.53 -3.95
N SER A 117 -19.58 -13.13 -4.77
CA SER A 117 -19.95 -14.22 -5.67
C SER A 117 -18.77 -15.13 -6.02
N ASP A 118 -17.94 -15.55 -5.06
CA ASP A 118 -17.03 -16.69 -5.28
C ASP A 118 -16.80 -17.53 -4.00
N ILE A 119 -17.76 -17.47 -3.06
CA ILE A 119 -17.76 -18.36 -1.89
C ILE A 119 -19.15 -19.00 -1.78
N ASN A 120 -19.50 -19.84 -2.75
CA ASN A 120 -20.43 -20.97 -2.58
C ASN A 120 -20.54 -21.73 -3.89
N GLY A 121 -19.84 -22.86 -3.99
CA GLY A 121 -19.98 -23.73 -5.17
C GLY A 121 -19.03 -24.92 -5.31
N GLN A 122 -18.19 -25.24 -4.33
CA GLN A 122 -17.60 -26.58 -4.23
C GLN A 122 -18.22 -27.28 -3.02
N ARG A 123 -19.32 -27.99 -3.27
CA ARG A 123 -19.84 -29.05 -2.42
C ARG A 123 -20.00 -30.29 -3.28
#